data_AF-A0A8C2UBP2-F1
#
_entry.id   AF-A0A8C2UBP2-F1
#
_cell.length_a   1.000
_cell.length_b   1.000
_cell.length_c   1.000
_cell.angle_alpha   90.00
_cell.angle_beta   90.00
_cell.angle_gamma   90.00
#
_symmetry.space_group_name_H-M   'P 1'
#
loop_
_entity.id
_entity.type
_entity.pdbx_description
1 polymer ?
#
loop_
_entity_poly.entity_id
_entity_poly.type
_entity_poly.pdbx_seq_one_letter_code
_entity_poly.pdbx_strand_id
1 'polypeptide(L)'
;MHRLGEKGIPRETRRRDIVTLGLRIMASNKTGTGISVTCLHPSIQGEDNIQWYRQLPGQSPAFLVSAFKGSKEVPDPLGRLSVSEDRRSSSLWLSRPRIADAAVYYCAVNPREAKPRLRPGTNRFGGRGKKTELKS
;
A
#
# COMPACT_ATOMS: atom_id res chain seq x y z
N MET A 1 35.09 -37.46 -9.76
CA MET A 1 34.76 -36.09 -10.20
C MET A 1 33.25 -35.96 -10.31
N HIS A 2 32.58 -35.37 -9.32
CA HIS A 2 31.16 -35.00 -9.43
C HIS A 2 31.03 -33.52 -9.04
N ARG A 3 30.66 -32.70 -10.02
CA ARG A 3 30.37 -31.26 -9.84
C ARG A 3 29.12 -31.13 -8.94
N LEU A 4 29.27 -30.45 -7.81
CA LEU A 4 28.16 -29.91 -7.04
C LEU A 4 27.56 -28.75 -7.84
N GLY A 5 26.33 -28.95 -8.33
CA GLY A 5 25.56 -27.90 -8.99
C GLY A 5 25.20 -26.80 -7.99
N GLU A 6 25.56 -25.57 -8.35
CA GLU A 6 25.20 -24.36 -7.62
C GLU A 6 23.68 -24.29 -7.47
N LYS A 7 23.19 -24.51 -6.26
CA LYS A 7 21.79 -24.26 -5.91
C LYS A 7 21.61 -22.75 -5.95
N GLY A 8 21.00 -22.27 -7.04
CA GLY A 8 20.59 -20.89 -7.20
C GLY A 8 19.83 -20.43 -5.95
N ILE A 9 20.42 -19.46 -5.27
CA ILE A 9 19.82 -18.73 -4.18
C ILE A 9 18.46 -18.21 -4.68
N PRO A 10 17.33 -18.54 -4.03
CA PRO A 10 16.05 -17.93 -4.38
C PRO A 10 16.22 -16.43 -4.27
N ARG A 11 15.99 -15.70 -5.37
CA ARG A 11 15.95 -14.24 -5.39
C ARG A 11 15.09 -13.78 -4.22
N GLU A 12 15.76 -13.22 -3.22
CA GLU A 12 15.19 -12.40 -2.16
C GLU A 12 14.12 -11.53 -2.80
N THR A 13 12.86 -11.84 -2.51
CA THR A 13 11.72 -11.06 -3.00
C THR A 13 11.92 -9.67 -2.43
N ARG A 14 12.31 -8.75 -3.31
CA ARG A 14 12.81 -7.40 -3.03
C ARG A 14 12.14 -6.83 -1.79
N ARG A 15 12.90 -6.82 -0.69
CA ARG A 15 12.80 -5.98 0.50
C ARG A 15 11.71 -4.91 0.40
N ARG A 16 10.56 -5.20 1.04
CA ARG A 16 9.77 -4.32 1.92
C ARG A 16 10.04 -2.81 1.74
N ASP A 17 9.38 -2.17 0.78
CA ASP A 17 9.36 -0.70 0.67
C ASP A 17 8.41 -0.09 1.71
N ILE A 18 8.69 -0.30 3.00
CA ILE A 18 8.25 0.67 4.01
C ILE A 18 9.20 1.85 3.81
N VAL A 19 8.79 2.84 3.02
CA VAL A 19 9.49 4.12 2.95
C VAL A 19 9.26 4.78 4.32
N THR A 20 10.18 4.56 5.27
CA THR A 20 10.16 5.19 6.59
C THR A 20 10.56 6.66 6.45
N LEU A 21 9.70 7.49 5.86
CA LEU A 21 9.75 8.93 6.05
C LEU A 21 9.06 9.24 7.36
N GLY A 22 9.77 9.04 8.47
CA GLY A 22 9.30 9.43 9.79
C GLY A 22 9.43 10.94 9.93
N LEU A 23 8.40 11.71 9.54
CA LEU A 23 8.39 13.14 9.84
C LEU A 23 7.91 13.34 11.28
N ARG A 24 8.76 13.97 12.10
CA ARG A 24 8.38 14.42 13.44
C ARG A 24 7.66 15.75 13.31
N ILE A 25 6.38 15.78 13.65
CA ILE A 25 5.64 17.02 13.80
C ILE A 25 5.77 17.47 15.26
N MET A 26 6.43 18.60 15.48
CA MET A 26 6.44 19.29 16.76
C MET A 26 5.33 20.33 16.76
N ALA A 27 4.47 20.32 17.78
CA ALA A 27 3.45 21.35 17.92
C ALA A 27 4.10 22.70 18.26
N SER A 28 3.57 23.77 17.68
CA SER A 28 3.93 25.15 18.01
C SER A 28 2.75 25.85 18.69
N ASN A 29 3.02 26.78 19.61
CA ASN A 29 1.99 27.58 20.30
C ASN A 29 1.30 28.59 19.36
N LYS A 30 1.66 28.63 18.07
CA LYS A 30 0.91 29.39 17.06
C LYS A 30 -0.34 28.62 16.62
N THR A 31 -1.47 28.98 17.21
CA THR A 31 -2.79 28.62 16.73
C THR A 31 -3.02 29.18 15.33
N GLY A 32 -3.36 28.32 14.35
CA GLY A 32 -3.98 28.76 13.10
C GLY A 32 -3.25 28.44 11.78
N THR A 33 -2.05 27.86 11.79
CA THR A 33 -1.41 27.40 10.54
C THR A 33 -1.49 25.89 10.45
N GLY A 34 -2.32 25.39 9.54
CA GLY A 34 -2.34 23.97 9.20
C GLY A 34 -1.01 23.53 8.62
N ILE A 35 -0.65 22.27 8.83
CA ILE A 35 0.62 21.70 8.36
C ILE A 35 0.34 20.61 7.34
N SER A 36 1.23 20.44 6.36
CA SER A 36 1.11 19.39 5.34
C SER A 36 2.34 18.51 5.36
N VAL A 37 2.12 17.19 5.44
CA VAL A 37 3.16 16.17 5.35
C VAL A 37 3.04 15.47 4.02
N THR A 38 4.04 15.63 3.15
CA THR A 38 4.06 14.97 1.84
C THR A 38 4.93 13.71 1.90
N CYS A 39 4.43 12.63 1.31
CA CYS A 39 5.15 11.38 1.13
C CYS A 39 5.17 11.00 -0.35
N LEU A 40 6.32 10.50 -0.81
CA LEU A 40 6.53 10.05 -2.18
C LEU A 40 6.49 8.52 -2.24
N HIS A 41 5.82 8.02 -3.28
CA HIS A 41 5.56 6.60 -3.52
C HIS A 41 6.13 6.18 -4.89
N PRO A 42 7.46 6.17 -5.08
CA PRO A 42 8.06 5.91 -6.40
C PRO A 42 7.78 4.49 -6.91
N SER A 43 7.50 3.53 -6.02
CA SER A 43 7.27 2.12 -6.35
C SER A 43 5.80 1.71 -6.37
N ILE A 44 4.84 2.65 -6.25
CA ILE A 44 3.41 2.32 -6.27
C ILE A 44 2.96 1.76 -7.62
N GLN A 45 2.13 0.71 -7.59
CA GLN A 45 1.66 0.00 -8.78
C GLN A 45 0.15 -0.28 -8.73
N GLY A 46 -0.40 -0.60 -9.92
CA GLY A 46 -1.71 -1.23 -10.10
C GLY A 46 -2.81 -0.77 -9.13
N GLU A 47 -3.26 -1.70 -8.31
CA GLU A 47 -4.34 -1.53 -7.33
C GLU A 47 -3.85 -1.26 -5.89
N ASP A 48 -2.56 -0.95 -5.69
CA ASP A 48 -2.01 -0.71 -4.36
C ASP A 48 -2.77 0.41 -3.64
N ASN A 49 -2.81 0.42 -2.32
CA ASN A 49 -3.51 1.43 -1.54
C ASN A 49 -2.54 2.22 -0.68
N ILE A 50 -2.69 3.55 -0.62
CA ILE A 50 -1.84 4.41 0.21
C ILE A 50 -2.45 4.48 1.60
N GLN A 51 -1.63 4.18 2.61
CA GLN A 51 -2.02 4.20 4.01
C GLN A 51 -1.16 5.16 4.82
N TRP A 52 -1.80 5.79 5.79
CA TRP A 52 -1.16 6.67 6.75
C TRP A 52 -1.36 6.15 8.16
N TYR A 53 -0.31 6.31 8.97
CA TYR A 53 -0.26 5.89 10.35
C TYR A 53 0.23 7.04 11.23
N ARG A 54 -0.22 7.05 12.48
CA ARG A 54 0.21 7.97 13.53
C ARG A 54 0.83 7.15 14.66
N GLN A 55 2.02 7.53 15.10
CA GLN A 55 2.69 6.92 16.24
C GLN A 55 2.91 7.96 17.34
N LEU A 56 2.20 7.78 18.45
CA LEU A 56 2.43 8.54 19.67
C LEU A 56 3.72 8.08 20.37
N PRO A 57 4.40 8.95 21.13
CA PRO A 57 5.57 8.55 21.91
C PRO A 57 5.29 7.33 22.80
N GLY A 58 6.16 6.33 22.74
CA GLY A 58 6.03 5.09 23.51
C GLY A 58 4.97 4.10 23.01
N GLN A 59 4.28 4.38 21.90
CA GLN A 59 3.25 3.49 21.33
C GLN A 59 3.69 2.90 19.98
N SER A 60 3.02 1.83 19.54
CA SER A 60 3.14 1.32 18.19
C SER A 60 2.39 2.21 17.18
N PRO A 61 2.80 2.26 15.90
CA PRO A 61 2.05 2.99 14.87
C PRO A 61 0.60 2.50 14.78
N ALA A 62 -0.34 3.45 14.87
CA ALA A 62 -1.77 3.21 14.72
C ALA A 62 -2.25 3.67 13.34
N PHE A 63 -3.14 2.89 12.72
CA PHE A 63 -3.73 3.25 11.43
C PHE A 63 -4.54 4.54 11.55
N LEU A 64 -4.34 5.46 10.60
CA LEU A 64 -5.00 6.75 10.59
C LEU A 64 -6.05 6.83 9.46
N VAL A 65 -5.60 6.66 8.22
CA VAL A 65 -6.46 6.81 7.04
C VAL A 65 -5.83 6.11 5.84
N SER A 66 -6.66 5.72 4.88
CA SER A 66 -6.22 5.15 3.61
C SER A 66 -7.02 5.70 2.43
N ALA A 67 -6.36 5.83 1.28
CA ALA A 67 -6.96 6.27 0.04
C ALA A 67 -6.29 5.62 -1.17
N PHE A 68 -7.08 5.32 -2.19
CA PHE A 68 -6.58 4.86 -3.48
C PHE A 68 -6.18 6.04 -4.38
N LYS A 69 -7.05 7.06 -4.44
CA LYS A 69 -6.91 8.30 -5.20
C LYS A 69 -7.86 9.36 -4.64
N GLY A 70 -7.67 10.62 -5.04
CA GLY A 70 -8.50 11.74 -4.61
C GLY A 70 -8.17 12.19 -3.18
N SER A 71 -9.17 12.71 -2.46
CA SER A 71 -9.00 13.17 -1.10
C SER A 71 -9.98 12.51 -0.12
N LYS A 72 -9.56 12.36 1.13
CA LYS A 72 -10.34 11.75 2.21
C LYS A 72 -10.12 12.52 3.50
N GLU A 73 -11.21 12.77 4.22
CA GLU A 73 -11.15 13.49 5.50
C GLU A 73 -10.58 12.61 6.60
N VAL A 74 -9.86 13.25 7.53
CA VAL A 74 -9.28 12.62 8.72
C VAL A 74 -9.93 13.30 9.93
N PRO A 75 -10.71 12.58 10.74
CA PRO A 75 -11.46 13.18 11.84
C PRO A 75 -10.59 13.49 13.06
N ASP A 76 -9.60 12.64 13.37
CA ASP A 76 -8.64 12.83 14.46
C ASP A 76 -7.23 12.34 14.06
N PRO A 77 -6.22 13.22 13.99
CA PRO A 77 -6.33 14.67 14.12
C PRO A 77 -7.10 15.27 12.93
N LEU A 78 -7.80 16.38 13.16
CA LEU A 78 -8.63 17.01 12.12
C LEU A 78 -7.79 17.41 10.91
N GLY A 79 -8.06 16.80 9.76
CA GLY A 79 -7.24 16.93 8.58
C GLY A 79 -7.85 16.32 7.32
N ARG A 80 -7.01 16.21 6.29
CA ARG A 80 -7.35 15.66 4.99
C ARG A 80 -6.15 14.98 4.37
N LEU A 81 -6.34 13.75 3.91
CA LEU A 81 -5.42 13.06 3.02
C LEU A 81 -5.75 13.45 1.58
N SER A 82 -4.74 13.79 0.79
CA SER A 82 -4.83 13.99 -0.66
C SER A 82 -3.81 13.09 -1.36
N VAL A 83 -4.21 12.45 -2.45
CA VAL A 83 -3.34 11.59 -3.29
C VAL A 83 -3.24 12.23 -4.67
N SER A 84 -2.02 12.34 -5.21
CA SER A 84 -1.81 12.85 -6.56
C SER A 84 -2.47 11.98 -7.62
N GLU A 85 -2.76 12.55 -8.77
CA GLU A 85 -3.41 11.82 -9.87
C GLU A 85 -2.58 10.63 -10.36
N ASP A 86 -1.25 10.82 -10.45
CA ASP A 86 -0.28 9.76 -10.77
C ASP A 86 -0.02 8.79 -9.61
N ARG A 87 -0.58 9.10 -8.43
CA ARG A 87 -0.49 8.34 -7.17
C ARG A 87 0.91 8.20 -6.60
N ARG A 88 1.92 8.80 -7.22
CA ARG A 88 3.32 8.78 -6.77
C ARG A 88 3.58 9.71 -5.60
N SER A 89 2.57 10.45 -5.15
CA SER A 89 2.66 11.25 -3.94
C SER A 89 1.34 11.28 -3.18
N SER A 90 1.43 11.50 -1.87
CA SER A 90 0.27 11.81 -1.04
C SER A 90 0.64 12.85 0.01
N SER A 91 -0.29 13.73 0.32
CA SER A 91 -0.13 14.76 1.34
C SER A 91 -1.18 14.59 2.44
N LEU A 92 -0.72 14.52 3.69
CA LEU A 92 -1.58 14.57 4.88
C LEU A 92 -1.56 16.00 5.43
N TRP A 93 -2.66 16.72 5.23
CA TRP A 93 -2.87 18.05 5.79
C TRP A 93 -3.57 17.96 7.14
N LEU A 94 -3.00 18.58 8.17
CA LEU A 94 -3.59 18.72 9.50
C LEU A 94 -3.99 20.18 9.70
N SER A 95 -5.27 20.42 9.91
CA SER A 95 -5.86 21.77 9.88
C SER A 95 -5.46 22.64 11.07
N ARG A 96 -5.45 22.06 12.28
CA ARG A 96 -5.21 22.74 13.55
C ARG A 96 -4.44 21.82 14.51
N PRO A 97 -3.15 21.52 14.21
CA PRO A 97 -2.37 20.60 15.03
C PRO A 97 -2.23 21.14 16.46
N ARG A 98 -2.62 20.32 17.45
CA ARG A 98 -2.45 20.60 18.88
C ARG A 98 -1.19 19.92 19.39
N ILE A 99 -0.78 20.26 20.61
CA ILE A 99 0.30 19.56 21.32
C ILE A 99 0.01 18.06 21.42
N ALA A 100 -1.25 17.69 21.66
CA ALA A 100 -1.68 16.28 21.70
C ALA A 100 -1.54 15.54 20.37
N ASP A 101 -1.47 16.25 19.24
CA ASP A 101 -1.35 15.67 17.90
C ASP A 101 0.13 15.49 17.49
N ALA A 102 1.09 15.86 18.36
CA ALA A 102 2.52 15.68 18.17
C ALA A 102 2.88 14.19 18.17
N ALA A 103 3.29 13.71 17.01
CA ALA A 103 3.51 12.30 16.74
C ALA A 103 4.48 12.13 15.57
N VAL A 104 4.93 10.90 15.36
CA VAL A 104 5.56 10.51 14.09
C VAL A 104 4.46 10.02 13.16
N TYR A 105 4.43 10.57 11.95
CA TYR A 105 3.48 10.15 10.91
C TYR A 105 4.21 9.32 9.87
N TYR A 106 3.64 8.17 9.52
CA TYR A 106 4.20 7.25 8.52
C TYR A 106 3.22 7.07 7.37
N CYS A 107 3.78 6.93 6.18
CA CYS A 107 3.05 6.51 4.98
C CYS A 107 3.52 5.11 4.57
N ALA A 108 2.60 4.33 3.98
CA ALA A 108 2.92 3.03 3.41
C ALA A 108 2.09 2.78 2.14
N VAL A 109 2.62 1.91 1.28
CA VAL A 109 1.92 1.38 0.12
C VAL A 109 1.57 -0.07 0.41
N ASN A 110 0.27 -0.38 0.44
CA ASN A 110 -0.22 -1.73 0.67
C ASN A 110 -0.76 -2.31 -0.63
N PRO A 111 -0.13 -3.33 -1.21
CA PRO A 111 -0.65 -3.99 -2.39
C PRO A 111 -2.07 -4.49 -2.13
N ARG A 112 -3.02 -4.15 -3.00
CA ARG A 112 -4.25 -4.93 -3.04
C ARG A 112 -3.90 -6.31 -3.54
N GLU A 113 -4.44 -7.34 -2.91
CA GLU A 113 -4.39 -8.68 -3.46
C GLU A 113 -4.97 -8.65 -4.87
N ALA A 114 -4.10 -8.71 -5.87
CA ALA A 114 -4.54 -9.02 -7.22
C ALA A 114 -5.11 -10.42 -7.15
N LYS A 115 -6.43 -10.56 -7.33
CA LYS A 115 -7.08 -11.86 -7.46
C LYS A 115 -6.25 -12.68 -8.44
N PRO A 116 -5.67 -13.84 -8.05
CA PRO A 116 -4.85 -14.62 -8.95
C PRO A 116 -5.65 -14.82 -10.23
N ARG A 117 -5.10 -14.41 -11.37
CA ARG A 117 -5.72 -14.71 -12.66
C ARG A 117 -5.73 -16.23 -12.74
N LEU A 118 -6.88 -16.84 -12.46
CA LEU A 118 -7.10 -18.27 -12.72
C LEU A 118 -6.74 -18.46 -14.18
N ARG A 119 -5.61 -19.13 -14.44
CA ARG A 119 -5.22 -19.50 -15.79
C ARG A 119 -6.35 -20.37 -16.34
N PRO A 120 -7.00 -20.02 -17.47
CA PRO A 120 -7.94 -20.92 -18.12
C PRO A 120 -7.19 -22.22 -18.42
N GLY A 121 -7.60 -23.31 -17.77
CA GLY A 121 -7.07 -24.64 -18.04
C GLY A 121 -7.28 -24.95 -19.51
N THR A 122 -6.20 -25.16 -20.25
CA THR A 122 -6.28 -25.63 -21.63
C THR A 122 -6.56 -27.12 -21.58
N ASN A 123 -7.83 -27.50 -21.68
CA ASN A 123 -8.22 -28.90 -21.82
C ASN A 123 -7.81 -29.39 -23.21
N ARG A 124 -6.59 -29.91 -23.36
CA ARG A 124 -6.21 -30.76 -24.49
C ARG A 124 -6.39 -32.22 -24.09
N PHE A 125 -7.62 -32.70 -24.10
CA PHE A 125 -7.89 -34.13 -24.19
C PHE A 125 -8.11 -34.48 -25.67
N GLY A 126 -7.05 -34.95 -26.31
CA GLY A 126 -7.14 -35.73 -27.53
C GLY A 126 -7.50 -37.18 -27.16
N GLY A 127 -8.57 -37.71 -27.75
CA GLY A 127 -8.99 -39.09 -27.57
C GLY A 127 -10.11 -39.47 -28.53
N ARG A 128 -9.76 -40.24 -29.56
CA ARG A 128 -10.53 -40.69 -30.71
C ARG A 128 -11.36 -41.94 -30.36
N GLY A 129 -12.64 -42.02 -30.74
CA GLY A 129 -13.43 -43.27 -30.70
C GLY A 129 -14.92 -43.08 -31.02
N LYS A 130 -15.51 -43.94 -31.86
CA LYS A 130 -16.79 -43.77 -32.60
C LYS A 130 -18.01 -44.51 -32.02
N LYS A 131 -19.21 -44.09 -32.50
CA LYS A 131 -20.51 -44.81 -32.70
C LYS A 131 -21.29 -45.13 -31.40
N THR A 132 -22.62 -44.99 -31.29
CA THR A 132 -23.74 -45.24 -32.22
C THR A 132 -25.00 -44.42 -31.86
N GLU A 133 -25.82 -44.20 -32.89
CA GLU A 133 -27.19 -43.70 -32.96
C GLU A 133 -28.22 -44.59 -32.22
N LEU A 134 -29.22 -43.98 -31.55
CA LEU A 134 -30.61 -44.47 -31.58
C LEU A 134 -31.61 -43.37 -31.18
N LYS A 135 -32.52 -43.07 -32.10
CA LYS A 135 -33.74 -42.28 -31.92
C LYS A 135 -34.69 -42.97 -30.93
N SER A 136 -35.45 -42.17 -30.18
CA SER A 136 -36.90 -42.33 -30.05
C SER A 136 -37.56 -40.97 -29.92
#